data_AF-A0A965JF29-F1
#
_entry.id   AF-A0A965JF29-F1
#
_cell.length_a   1.000
_cell.length_b   1.000
_cell.length_c   1.000
_cell.angle_alpha   90.00
_cell.angle_beta   90.00
_cell.angle_gamma   90.00
#
_symmetry.space_group_name_H-M   'P 1'
#
loop_
_entity.id
_entity.type
_entity.pdbx_description
1 polymer ?
#
loop_
_entity_poly.entity_id
_entity_poly.type
_entity_poly.pdbx_seq_one_letter_code
_entity_poly.pdbx_strand_id
1 'polypeptide(L)'
;DPRDDLVTGIINGQVKGRPLNHGEIMGMVMVLYFGGLDTVLSSLGWYFRALALDQDLQARLRAQPEDIAGATDDLLRAFGVTGTRRTVVDDIIYRGIQMKRGDFALMPTFFACRDDREYVDPHRIDPDRKARSLTLATGVHYCLGAHLAKREIRIVLEEWLAHIPTFRIANGKPQRWDAAGVWAMTELWLEW
;
A
#
# COMPACT_ATOMS: atom_id res chain seq x y z
N ASP A 1 -4.45 -33.34 -6.13
CA ASP A 1 -4.51 -32.68 -7.44
C ASP A 1 -3.86 -31.31 -7.27
N PRO A 2 -2.60 -31.11 -7.68
CA PRO A 2 -1.97 -29.79 -7.56
C PRO A 2 -2.75 -28.83 -8.46
N ARG A 3 -3.44 -27.86 -7.85
CA ARG A 3 -4.23 -26.86 -8.59
C ARG A 3 -3.25 -25.88 -9.24
N ASP A 4 -3.65 -25.22 -10.32
CA ASP A 4 -2.87 -24.14 -10.96
C ASP A 4 -2.89 -22.89 -10.06
N ASP A 5 -2.22 -22.99 -8.91
CA ASP A 5 -2.21 -22.00 -7.85
C ASP A 5 -0.79 -21.64 -7.39
N LEU A 6 -0.65 -20.48 -6.77
CA LEU A 6 0.63 -19.91 -6.36
C LEU A 6 1.41 -20.83 -5.40
N VAL A 7 0.72 -21.52 -4.48
CA VAL A 7 1.36 -22.40 -3.49
C VAL A 7 1.89 -23.65 -4.18
N THR A 8 1.11 -24.24 -5.09
CA THR A 8 1.58 -25.33 -5.96
C THR A 8 2.81 -24.90 -6.77
N GLY A 9 2.83 -23.67 -7.30
CA GLY A 9 3.99 -23.10 -7.99
C GLY A 9 5.24 -23.00 -7.11
N ILE A 10 5.09 -22.59 -5.84
CA ILE A 10 6.20 -22.50 -4.87
C ILE A 10 6.73 -23.89 -4.52
N ILE A 11 5.84 -24.85 -4.22
CA ILE A 11 6.24 -26.22 -3.84
C ILE A 11 7.08 -26.89 -4.93
N ASN A 12 6.74 -26.67 -6.19
CA ASN A 12 7.45 -27.23 -7.34
C ASN A 12 8.63 -26.35 -7.82
N GLY A 13 8.85 -25.21 -7.17
CA GLY A 13 9.87 -24.23 -7.55
C GLY A 13 11.31 -24.68 -7.27
N GLN A 14 12.25 -24.08 -8.00
CA GLN A 14 13.68 -24.30 -7.82
C GLN A 14 14.44 -22.99 -7.68
N VAL A 15 15.44 -22.98 -6.80
CA VAL A 15 16.36 -21.84 -6.61
C VAL A 15 17.79 -22.36 -6.74
N LYS A 16 18.59 -21.71 -7.59
CA LYS A 16 19.98 -22.12 -7.89
C LYS A 16 20.10 -23.60 -8.31
N GLY A 17 19.15 -24.07 -9.11
CA GLY A 17 19.16 -25.43 -9.67
C GLY A 17 18.78 -26.55 -8.69
N ARG A 18 18.27 -26.22 -7.49
CA ARG A 18 17.74 -27.22 -6.55
C ARG A 18 16.29 -26.91 -6.14
N PRO A 19 15.50 -27.95 -5.79
CA PRO A 19 14.22 -27.74 -5.13
C PRO A 19 14.36 -26.93 -3.85
N LEU A 20 13.29 -26.22 -3.50
CA LEU A 20 13.16 -25.57 -2.20
C LEU A 20 13.03 -26.63 -1.09
N ASN A 21 13.65 -26.37 0.06
CA ASN A 21 13.40 -27.18 1.25
C ASN A 21 12.12 -26.71 1.97
N HIS A 22 11.65 -27.51 2.94
CA HIS A 22 10.41 -27.22 3.66
C HIS A 22 10.40 -25.84 4.34
N GLY A 23 11.52 -25.42 4.94
CA GLY A 23 11.63 -24.12 5.59
C GLY A 23 11.58 -22.95 4.61
N GLU A 24 12.17 -23.11 3.41
CA GLU A 24 12.11 -22.09 2.35
C GLU A 24 10.69 -21.96 1.78
N ILE A 25 10.02 -23.08 1.53
CA ILE A 25 8.63 -23.10 1.08
C ILE A 25 7.75 -22.39 2.12
N MET A 26 7.88 -22.77 3.40
CA MET A 26 7.10 -22.16 4.47
C MET A 26 7.39 -20.66 4.60
N GLY A 27 8.65 -20.25 4.51
CA GLY A 27 9.05 -18.84 4.55
C GLY A 27 8.43 -18.04 3.40
N MET A 28 8.45 -18.56 2.17
CA MET A 28 7.83 -17.89 1.01
C MET A 28 6.32 -17.77 1.15
N VAL A 29 5.65 -18.85 1.56
CA VAL A 29 4.19 -18.84 1.77
C VAL A 29 3.81 -17.84 2.87
N MET A 30 4.55 -17.81 3.98
CA MET A 30 4.30 -16.86 5.08
C MET A 30 4.48 -15.41 4.64
N VAL A 31 5.53 -15.10 3.89
CA VAL A 31 5.76 -13.73 3.37
C VAL A 31 4.63 -13.29 2.44
N LEU A 32 4.14 -14.18 1.58
CA LEU A 32 3.03 -13.89 0.68
C LEU A 32 1.70 -13.74 1.43
N TYR A 33 1.45 -14.59 2.43
CA TYR A 33 0.25 -14.54 3.25
C TYR A 33 0.16 -13.23 4.05
N PHE A 34 1.17 -12.91 4.86
CA PHE A 34 1.17 -11.69 5.66
C PHE A 34 1.33 -10.43 4.80
N GLY A 35 2.11 -10.51 3.71
CA GLY A 35 2.31 -9.39 2.80
C GLY A 35 1.02 -8.97 2.08
N GLY A 36 0.14 -9.92 1.75
CA GLY A 36 -1.12 -9.67 1.04
C GLY A 36 -2.33 -9.41 1.93
N LEU A 37 -2.29 -9.76 3.22
CA LEU A 37 -3.45 -9.66 4.11
C LEU A 37 -3.65 -8.23 4.65
N ASP A 38 -2.73 -7.74 5.47
CA ASP A 38 -2.96 -6.53 6.27
C ASP A 38 -2.82 -5.25 5.44
N THR A 39 -1.94 -5.27 4.42
CA THR A 39 -1.55 -4.07 3.68
C THR A 39 -2.69 -3.52 2.80
N VAL A 40 -3.37 -4.40 2.05
CA VAL A 40 -4.49 -4.00 1.18
C VAL A 40 -5.68 -3.53 2.01
N LEU A 41 -6.04 -4.29 3.04
CA LEU A 41 -7.13 -3.93 3.97
C LEU A 41 -6.90 -2.55 4.60
N SER A 42 -5.70 -2.34 5.15
CA SER A 42 -5.33 -1.08 5.80
C SER A 42 -5.38 0.10 4.83
N SER A 43 -4.91 -0.12 3.60
CA SER A 43 -4.89 0.92 2.56
C SER A 43 -6.31 1.33 2.15
N LEU A 44 -7.22 0.37 1.95
CA LEU A 44 -8.61 0.65 1.57
C LEU A 44 -9.32 1.55 2.59
N GLY A 45 -9.12 1.33 3.88
CA GLY A 45 -9.70 2.19 4.92
C GLY A 45 -9.28 3.66 4.79
N TRP A 46 -8.01 3.92 4.46
CA TRP A 46 -7.52 5.28 4.20
C TRP A 46 -8.07 5.87 2.91
N TYR A 47 -8.21 5.06 1.85
CA TYR A 47 -8.73 5.52 0.57
C TYR A 47 -10.21 5.89 0.66
N PHE A 48 -11.01 5.06 1.33
CA PHE A 48 -12.42 5.38 1.57
C PHE A 48 -12.59 6.61 2.43
N ARG A 49 -11.72 6.81 3.43
CA ARG A 49 -11.68 8.07 4.18
C ARG A 49 -11.36 9.26 3.28
N ALA A 50 -10.40 9.15 2.38
CA ALA A 50 -10.03 10.22 1.46
C ALA A 50 -11.20 10.58 0.52
N LEU A 51 -11.84 9.57 -0.08
CA LEU A 51 -13.01 9.76 -0.93
C LEU A 51 -14.20 10.34 -0.14
N ALA A 52 -14.44 9.89 1.08
CA ALA A 52 -15.51 10.39 1.94
C ALA A 52 -15.32 11.85 2.38
N LEU A 53 -14.11 12.39 2.27
CA LEU A 53 -13.78 13.79 2.54
C LEU A 53 -13.78 14.66 1.27
N ASP A 54 -13.87 14.05 0.08
CA ASP A 54 -13.78 14.73 -1.21
C ASP A 54 -14.90 14.27 -2.15
N GLN A 55 -16.07 14.90 -2.01
CA GLN A 55 -17.25 14.62 -2.83
C GLN A 55 -17.05 15.02 -4.30
N ASP A 56 -16.19 16.00 -4.58
CA ASP A 56 -15.90 16.45 -5.95
C ASP A 56 -15.08 15.40 -6.69
N LEU A 57 -14.07 14.81 -6.03
CA LEU A 57 -13.34 13.66 -6.56
C LEU A 57 -14.28 12.49 -6.80
N GLN A 58 -15.16 12.19 -5.85
CA GLN A 58 -16.20 11.17 -6.00
C GLN A 58 -17.10 11.41 -7.23
N ALA A 59 -17.49 12.67 -7.49
CA ALA A 59 -18.29 13.02 -8.66
C ALA A 59 -17.50 12.87 -9.96
N ARG A 60 -16.24 13.33 -9.98
CA ARG A 60 -15.32 13.16 -11.12
C ARG A 60 -15.16 11.69 -11.48
N LEU A 61 -14.83 10.83 -10.51
CA LEU A 61 -14.59 9.41 -10.76
C LEU A 61 -15.83 8.65 -11.21
N ARG A 62 -17.04 9.10 -10.84
CA ARG A 62 -18.29 8.54 -11.38
C ARG A 62 -18.59 9.03 -12.79
N ALA A 63 -18.29 10.29 -13.09
CA ALA A 63 -18.48 10.86 -14.42
C ALA A 63 -17.46 10.31 -15.45
N GLN A 64 -16.24 10.01 -15.00
CA GLN A 64 -15.12 9.52 -15.80
C GLN A 64 -14.46 8.31 -15.10
N PRO A 65 -15.07 7.10 -15.19
CA PRO A 65 -14.52 5.90 -14.54
C PRO A 65 -13.10 5.53 -14.98
N GLU A 66 -12.66 5.96 -16.15
CA GLU A 66 -11.29 5.83 -16.64
C GLU A 66 -10.25 6.48 -15.72
N ASP A 67 -10.63 7.51 -14.97
CA ASP A 67 -9.76 8.21 -14.01
C ASP A 67 -9.48 7.38 -12.76
N ILE A 68 -10.25 6.32 -12.49
CA ILE A 68 -10.09 5.49 -11.28
C ILE A 68 -8.71 4.83 -11.26
N ALA A 69 -8.14 4.49 -12.42
CA ALA A 69 -6.78 3.96 -12.49
C ALA A 69 -5.75 4.97 -11.99
N GLY A 70 -5.85 6.24 -12.42
CA GLY A 70 -4.98 7.32 -11.96
C GLY A 70 -5.19 7.66 -10.48
N ALA A 71 -6.46 7.70 -10.05
CA ALA A 71 -6.81 7.90 -8.64
C ALA A 71 -6.25 6.79 -7.74
N THR A 72 -6.29 5.54 -8.20
CA THR A 72 -5.71 4.38 -7.49
C THR A 72 -4.21 4.56 -7.27
N ASP A 73 -3.49 4.97 -8.31
CA ASP A 73 -2.05 5.22 -8.24
C ASP A 73 -1.72 6.38 -7.28
N ASP A 74 -2.50 7.46 -7.30
CA ASP A 74 -2.27 8.61 -6.43
C ASP A 74 -2.70 8.39 -4.97
N LEU A 75 -3.78 7.63 -4.74
CA LEU A 75 -4.19 7.14 -3.42
C LEU A 75 -3.09 6.26 -2.82
N LEU A 76 -2.54 5.34 -3.61
CA LEU A 76 -1.45 4.48 -3.19
C LEU A 76 -0.19 5.28 -2.88
N ARG A 77 0.13 6.33 -3.66
CA ARG A 77 1.18 7.27 -3.28
C ARG A 77 0.86 7.90 -1.93
N ALA A 78 -0.26 8.60 -1.81
CA ALA A 78 -0.54 9.42 -0.65
C ALA A 78 -0.63 8.60 0.64
N PHE A 79 -1.27 7.43 0.64
CA PHE A 79 -1.60 6.67 1.84
C PHE A 79 -0.80 5.36 1.97
N GLY A 80 0.53 5.44 1.92
CA GLY A 80 1.37 4.31 2.29
C GLY A 80 1.12 3.85 3.73
N VAL A 81 1.08 2.54 3.96
CA VAL A 81 0.75 1.94 5.26
C VAL A 81 1.93 1.23 5.93
N THR A 82 3.10 1.21 5.30
CA THR A 82 4.27 0.45 5.77
C THR A 82 5.43 1.36 6.18
N GLY A 83 6.12 0.97 7.24
CA GLY A 83 7.40 1.53 7.66
C GLY A 83 8.44 0.42 7.76
N THR A 84 9.30 0.28 6.76
CA THR A 84 10.26 -0.82 6.74
C THR A 84 11.51 -0.48 7.53
N ARG A 85 12.05 -1.44 8.29
CA ARG A 85 13.32 -1.28 9.00
C ARG A 85 14.49 -1.68 8.10
N ARG A 86 15.63 -1.00 8.23
CA ARG A 86 16.94 -1.44 7.72
C ARG A 86 17.94 -1.46 8.87
N THR A 87 18.90 -2.39 8.77
CA THR A 87 20.02 -2.50 9.71
C THR A 87 21.28 -1.99 9.03
N VAL A 88 22.01 -1.12 9.71
CA VAL A 88 23.31 -0.63 9.27
C VAL A 88 24.32 -1.79 9.41
N VAL A 89 24.88 -2.24 8.29
CA VAL A 89 25.79 -3.40 8.27
C VAL A 89 27.25 -3.01 8.50
N ASP A 90 27.61 -1.76 8.22
CA ASP A 90 28.95 -1.20 8.41
C ASP A 90 28.85 0.24 8.92
N ASP A 91 29.83 0.71 9.68
CA ASP A 91 29.90 2.10 10.12
C ASP A 91 29.92 3.05 8.91
N ILE A 92 29.01 4.01 8.87
CA ILE A 92 28.88 4.97 7.77
C ILE A 92 28.63 6.40 8.28
N ILE A 93 28.97 7.38 7.46
CA ILE A 93 28.52 8.77 7.62
C ILE A 93 27.48 9.05 6.53
N TYR A 94 26.23 9.27 6.91
CA TYR A 94 25.14 9.59 6.00
C TYR A 94 24.59 10.99 6.30
N ARG A 95 24.65 11.89 5.32
CA ARG A 95 24.22 13.31 5.47
C ARG A 95 24.82 14.00 6.70
N GLY A 96 26.09 13.71 6.99
CA GLY A 96 26.80 14.25 8.15
C GLY A 96 26.50 13.57 9.49
N ILE A 97 25.60 12.57 9.51
CA ILE A 97 25.27 11.79 10.71
C ILE A 97 26.07 10.50 10.71
N GLN A 98 26.77 10.21 11.81
CA GLN A 98 27.47 8.95 12.01
C GLN A 98 26.46 7.87 12.42
N MET A 99 26.43 6.77 11.66
CA MET A 99 25.61 5.59 11.95
C MET A 99 26.55 4.40 12.16
N LYS A 100 26.30 3.62 13.23
CA LYS A 100 27.12 2.49 13.63
C LYS A 100 26.55 1.18 13.14
N ARG A 101 27.42 0.18 12.92
CA ARG A 101 26.99 -1.20 12.68
C ARG A 101 26.01 -1.64 13.78
N GLY A 102 24.86 -2.14 13.36
CA GLY A 102 23.78 -2.58 14.25
C GLY A 102 22.69 -1.55 14.49
N ASP A 103 22.91 -0.27 14.15
CA ASP A 103 21.86 0.74 14.21
C ASP A 103 20.70 0.39 13.26
N PHE A 104 19.49 0.83 13.61
CA PHE A 104 18.32 0.67 12.78
C PHE A 104 17.87 2.01 12.19
N ALA A 105 17.61 2.01 10.88
CA ALA A 105 16.93 3.09 10.19
C ALA A 105 15.50 2.65 9.87
N LEU A 106 14.52 3.42 10.34
CA LEU A 106 13.14 3.26 9.91
C LEU A 106 12.94 4.04 8.61
N MET A 107 12.34 3.38 7.62
CA MET A 107 12.05 3.92 6.29
C MET A 107 10.53 3.95 6.08
N PRO A 108 9.83 4.93 6.69
CA PRO A 108 8.39 5.13 6.53
C PRO A 108 8.08 5.72 5.15
N THR A 109 7.49 4.92 4.27
CA THR A 109 7.25 5.32 2.87
C THR A 109 6.20 6.42 2.76
N PHE A 110 5.26 6.48 3.70
CA PHE A 110 4.18 7.47 3.73
C PHE A 110 4.64 8.91 3.98
N PHE A 111 5.75 9.11 4.70
CA PHE A 111 6.33 10.45 4.82
C PHE A 111 6.97 10.88 3.51
N ALA A 112 7.73 10.00 2.88
CA ALA A 112 8.37 10.29 1.60
C ALA A 112 7.33 10.62 0.53
N CYS A 113 6.23 9.87 0.44
CA CYS A 113 5.18 10.09 -0.55
C CYS A 113 4.28 11.32 -0.30
N ARG A 114 4.46 12.01 0.83
CA ARG A 114 3.75 13.26 1.17
C ARG A 114 4.70 14.46 1.36
N ASP A 115 5.95 14.32 0.96
CA ASP A 115 6.96 15.37 1.06
C ASP A 115 6.67 16.49 0.04
N ASP A 116 6.42 17.71 0.51
CA ASP A 116 6.12 18.86 -0.34
C ASP A 116 7.31 19.31 -1.20
N ARG A 117 8.52 18.85 -0.87
CA ARG A 117 9.72 19.04 -1.70
C ARG A 117 9.69 18.23 -2.98
N GLU A 118 8.92 17.13 -3.01
CA GLU A 118 8.85 16.20 -4.15
C GLU A 118 7.47 16.23 -4.84
N TYR A 119 6.39 16.52 -4.11
CA TYR A 119 5.03 16.53 -4.64
C TYR A 119 4.34 17.86 -4.37
N VAL A 120 3.88 18.54 -5.42
CA VAL A 120 2.99 19.70 -5.29
C VAL A 120 1.64 19.25 -4.73
N ASP A 121 1.14 19.94 -3.70
CA ASP A 121 -0.10 19.59 -2.99
C ASP A 121 -0.16 18.09 -2.59
N PRO A 122 0.78 17.61 -1.76
CA PRO A 122 0.98 16.18 -1.52
C PRO A 122 -0.23 15.46 -0.90
N HIS A 123 -1.11 16.22 -0.25
CA HIS A 123 -2.31 15.75 0.43
C HIS A 123 -3.54 15.68 -0.48
N ARG A 124 -3.52 16.34 -1.65
CA ARG A 124 -4.61 16.27 -2.62
C ARG A 124 -4.42 15.04 -3.51
N ILE A 125 -5.52 14.30 -3.68
CA ILE A 125 -5.58 13.20 -4.63
C ILE A 125 -5.90 13.77 -6.00
N ASP A 126 -5.03 13.48 -6.94
CA ASP A 126 -5.09 13.95 -8.31
C ASP A 126 -4.94 12.75 -9.27
N PRO A 127 -6.02 12.33 -9.94
CA PRO A 127 -5.98 11.24 -10.91
C PRO A 127 -4.99 11.46 -12.05
N ASP A 128 -4.65 12.72 -12.35
CA ASP A 128 -3.73 13.07 -13.45
C ASP A 128 -2.26 13.09 -13.01
N ARG A 129 -1.98 12.89 -11.72
CA ARG A 129 -0.63 13.01 -11.17
C ARG A 129 0.30 11.93 -11.72
N LYS A 130 1.32 12.36 -12.46
CA LYS A 130 2.42 11.50 -12.91
C LYS A 130 3.63 11.67 -12.00
N ALA A 131 3.62 10.97 -10.86
CA ALA A 131 4.73 11.02 -9.91
C ALA A 131 5.20 9.61 -9.54
N ARG A 132 6.49 9.50 -9.17
CA ARG A 132 7.02 8.25 -8.60
C ARG A 132 6.40 8.06 -7.22
N SER A 133 6.30 6.82 -6.76
CA SER A 133 5.84 6.51 -5.41
C SER A 133 6.78 5.50 -4.77
N LEU A 134 7.08 5.70 -3.49
CA LEU A 134 7.87 4.77 -2.69
C LEU A 134 7.00 3.86 -1.82
N THR A 135 5.67 3.96 -1.90
CA THR A 135 4.73 3.16 -1.07
C THR A 135 4.98 1.66 -1.18
N LEU A 136 5.27 1.18 -2.39
CA LEU A 136 5.59 -0.22 -2.68
C LEU A 136 7.09 -0.54 -2.59
N ALA A 137 7.85 0.29 -1.86
CA ALA A 137 9.30 0.27 -1.75
C ALA A 137 10.02 0.44 -3.11
N THR A 138 11.31 0.11 -3.14
CA THR A 138 12.16 0.18 -4.33
C THR A 138 13.34 -0.81 -4.21
N GLY A 139 14.06 -1.03 -5.30
CA GLY A 139 15.21 -1.92 -5.37
C GLY A 139 14.85 -3.40 -5.35
N VAL A 140 15.76 -4.23 -4.84
CA VAL A 140 15.62 -5.71 -4.81
C VAL A 140 14.46 -6.21 -3.94
N HIS A 141 13.89 -5.35 -3.10
CA HIS A 141 12.73 -5.63 -2.25
C HIS A 141 11.48 -4.84 -2.70
N TYR A 142 11.41 -4.43 -3.96
CA TYR A 142 10.17 -3.90 -4.53
C TYR A 142 9.04 -4.91 -4.34
N CYS A 143 7.84 -4.42 -3.99
CA CYS A 143 6.73 -5.28 -3.64
C CYS A 143 6.35 -6.23 -4.78
N LEU A 144 6.48 -7.54 -4.55
CA LEU A 144 6.09 -8.58 -5.50
C LEU A 144 4.59 -8.55 -5.81
N GLY A 145 3.77 -8.14 -4.83
CA GLY A 145 2.31 -8.02 -4.95
C GLY A 145 1.83 -6.71 -5.59
N ALA A 146 2.73 -5.83 -6.06
CA ALA A 146 2.39 -4.50 -6.57
C ALA A 146 1.25 -4.52 -7.61
N HIS A 147 1.33 -5.41 -8.59
CA HIS A 147 0.33 -5.52 -9.66
C HIS A 147 -1.01 -6.04 -9.15
N LEU A 148 -0.99 -7.00 -8.22
CA LEU A 148 -2.21 -7.56 -7.63
C LEU A 148 -2.90 -6.50 -6.77
N ALA A 149 -2.17 -5.85 -5.85
CA ALA A 149 -2.73 -4.84 -4.96
C ALA A 149 -3.37 -3.68 -5.75
N LYS A 150 -2.69 -3.16 -6.79
CA LYS A 150 -3.26 -2.12 -7.65
C LYS A 150 -4.56 -2.57 -8.34
N ARG A 151 -4.60 -3.83 -8.81
CA ARG A 151 -5.79 -4.38 -9.46
C ARG A 151 -6.95 -4.54 -8.46
N GLU A 152 -6.69 -5.09 -7.29
CA GLU A 152 -7.68 -5.26 -6.23
C GLU A 152 -8.27 -3.92 -5.80
N ILE A 153 -7.41 -2.93 -5.50
CA ILE A 153 -7.83 -1.58 -5.11
C ILE A 153 -8.69 -0.96 -6.22
N ARG A 154 -8.21 -1.02 -7.46
CA ARG A 154 -8.94 -0.46 -8.60
C ARG A 154 -10.33 -1.07 -8.73
N ILE A 155 -10.45 -2.40 -8.70
CA ILE A 155 -11.74 -3.10 -8.78
C ILE A 155 -12.65 -2.67 -7.62
N VAL A 156 -12.11 -2.60 -6.39
CA VAL A 156 -12.90 -2.16 -5.23
C VAL A 156 -13.44 -0.74 -5.42
N LEU A 157 -12.62 0.19 -5.93
CA LEU A 157 -13.05 1.56 -6.19
C LEU A 157 -14.07 1.65 -7.33
N GLU A 158 -13.85 0.92 -8.43
CA GLU A 158 -14.78 0.82 -9.57
C GLU A 158 -16.15 0.32 -9.11
N GLU A 159 -16.18 -0.84 -8.44
CA GLU A 159 -17.42 -1.47 -7.99
C GLU A 159 -18.13 -0.63 -6.91
N TRP A 160 -17.39 -0.05 -5.97
CA TRP A 160 -17.99 0.78 -4.93
C TRP A 160 -18.61 2.06 -5.50
N LEU A 161 -17.90 2.79 -6.36
CA LEU A 161 -18.41 4.04 -6.92
C LEU A 161 -19.59 3.83 -7.88
N ALA A 162 -19.64 2.67 -8.55
CA ALA A 162 -20.75 2.29 -9.43
C ALA A 162 -22.04 1.95 -8.66
N HIS A 163 -21.93 1.37 -7.46
CA HIS A 163 -23.09 0.84 -6.72
C HIS A 163 -23.50 1.68 -5.51
N ILE A 164 -22.57 2.43 -4.92
CA ILE A 164 -22.83 3.25 -3.74
C ILE A 164 -22.93 4.73 -4.16
N PRO A 165 -24.04 5.43 -3.82
CA PRO A 165 -24.17 6.84 -4.13
C PRO A 165 -23.14 7.68 -3.36
N THR A 166 -23.16 8.99 -3.54
CA THR A 166 -22.24 9.89 -2.84
C THR A 166 -22.27 9.63 -1.34
N PHE A 167 -21.12 9.23 -0.79
CA PHE A 167 -20.98 8.88 0.62
C PHE A 167 -20.10 9.88 1.35
N ARG A 168 -20.28 9.96 2.67
CA ARG A 168 -19.50 10.81 3.56
C ARG A 168 -19.25 10.11 4.88
N ILE A 169 -18.34 10.65 5.69
CA ILE A 169 -18.11 10.16 7.04
C ILE A 169 -19.38 10.41 7.87
N ALA A 170 -19.87 9.38 8.56
CA ALA A 170 -21.08 9.47 9.36
C ALA A 170 -20.93 10.47 10.51
N ASN A 171 -21.91 11.36 10.67
CA ASN A 171 -21.86 12.41 11.68
C ASN A 171 -21.85 11.83 13.10
N GLY A 172 -20.99 12.39 13.97
CA GLY A 172 -20.89 12.00 15.38
C GLY A 172 -20.33 10.61 15.64
N LYS A 173 -19.82 9.90 14.61
CA LYS A 173 -19.14 8.62 14.75
C LYS A 173 -17.62 8.80 14.83
N PRO A 174 -16.91 7.97 15.63
CA PRO A 174 -15.47 8.08 15.74
C PRO A 174 -14.76 7.60 14.47
N GLN A 175 -13.58 8.15 14.22
CA GLN A 175 -12.59 7.59 13.31
C GLN A 175 -11.44 7.07 14.17
N ARG A 176 -11.11 5.78 14.06
CA ARG A 176 -10.00 5.19 14.82
C ARG A 176 -8.98 4.58 13.87
N TRP A 177 -7.72 4.72 14.24
CA TRP A 177 -6.61 4.19 13.50
C TRP A 177 -5.52 3.74 14.48
N ASP A 178 -4.68 2.82 14.02
CA ASP A 178 -3.52 2.32 14.76
C ASP A 178 -2.28 2.35 13.85
N ALA A 179 -1.13 2.62 14.44
CA ALA A 179 0.18 2.64 13.80
C ALA A 179 1.08 1.46 14.24
N ALA A 180 0.56 0.48 14.98
CA ALA A 180 1.30 -0.73 15.35
C ALA A 180 1.52 -1.66 14.13
N GLY A 181 2.72 -1.59 13.53
CA GLY A 181 3.12 -2.44 12.43
C GLY A 181 2.69 -1.90 11.07
N VAL A 182 1.41 -2.07 10.72
CA VAL A 182 0.80 -1.53 9.49
C VAL A 182 -0.17 -0.42 9.89
N TRP A 183 -0.02 0.76 9.30
CA TRP A 183 -0.86 1.90 9.62
C TRP A 183 -2.26 1.70 9.04
N ALA A 184 -3.26 1.49 9.91
CA ALA A 184 -4.58 1.03 9.50
C ALA A 184 -5.70 1.88 10.09
N MET A 185 -6.76 2.10 9.32
CA MET A 185 -8.04 2.56 9.82
C MET A 185 -8.78 1.39 10.47
N THR A 186 -8.92 1.41 11.79
CA THR A 186 -9.58 0.35 12.55
C THR A 186 -11.10 0.56 12.67
N GLU A 187 -11.55 1.81 12.52
CA GLU A 187 -12.97 2.17 12.56
C GLU A 187 -13.24 3.37 11.65
N LEU A 188 -14.08 3.17 10.62
CA LEU A 188 -14.56 4.22 9.72
C LEU A 188 -16.04 3.98 9.42
N TRP A 189 -16.88 4.92 9.86
CA TRP A 189 -18.32 4.88 9.60
C TRP A 189 -18.65 5.79 8.42
N LEU A 190 -19.35 5.24 7.43
CA LEU A 190 -19.82 5.96 6.25
C LEU A 190 -21.35 6.01 6.22
N GLU A 191 -21.91 7.07 5.65
CA GLU A 191 -23.35 7.20 5.37
C GLU A 191 -23.57 7.73 3.95
N TRP A 192 -24.68 7.30 3.33
CA TRP A 192 -25.09 7.64 1.97
C TRP A 192 -26.61 7.57 1.82
#